data_AF-A0A6A6R196-F1
#
_entry.id   AF-A0A6A6R196-F1
#
_cell.length_a   1.000
_cell.length_b   1.000
_cell.length_c   1.000
_cell.angle_alpha   90.00
_cell.angle_beta   90.00
_cell.angle_gamma   90.00
#
_symmetry.space_group_name_H-M   'P 1'
#
loop_
_entity.id
_entity.type
_entity.pdbx_description
1 polymer ?
#
loop_
_entity_poly.entity_id
_entity_poly.type
_entity_poly.pdbx_seq_one_letter_code
_entity_poly.pdbx_strand_id
1 'polypeptide(L)'
;TIPGPSWVWLEPIATPFRAYGRAQQRRPYVTQLLSSLAIYFFGDLSAQRISPSPTTSETTKRATGENNEDGDEQIPERKWDPARTGRALLIGGISSIPSYRWFLWLGNSFNYSSKLLSLSTKVFVNQVGFTPIFNCYFFAMQSALTGATPAEIVKRVKDTVPVSWVNSCKIWPAVTAFSFTFVPFQYRSIFAGVIAIGWQTYLSLLNQRAAAMEESEH
;
A
#
# COMPACT_ATOMS: atom_id res chain seq x y z
N THR A 1 -47.41 8.85 -14.38
CA THR A 1 -46.01 9.23 -14.12
C THR A 1 -45.29 8.03 -13.55
N ILE A 2 -44.45 7.38 -14.36
CA ILE A 2 -43.66 6.23 -13.92
C ILE A 2 -42.66 6.74 -12.87
N PRO A 3 -42.62 6.19 -11.65
CA PRO A 3 -41.64 6.63 -10.65
C PRO A 3 -40.24 6.36 -11.22
N GLY A 4 -39.41 7.39 -11.23
CA GLY A 4 -38.01 7.26 -11.63
C GLY A 4 -37.29 6.20 -10.76
N PRO A 5 -36.21 5.59 -11.25
CA PRO A 5 -35.54 4.50 -10.54
C PRO A 5 -35.22 4.91 -9.10
N SER A 6 -35.55 4.08 -8.11
CA SER A 6 -35.34 4.33 -6.67
C SER A 6 -33.87 4.44 -6.22
N TRP A 7 -32.95 4.47 -7.18
CA TRP A 7 -31.49 4.46 -6.99
C TRP A 7 -30.83 5.81 -7.28
N VAL A 8 -31.58 6.90 -7.48
CA VAL A 8 -31.02 8.24 -7.75
C VAL A 8 -30.13 8.73 -6.60
N TRP A 9 -30.38 8.31 -5.37
CA TRP A 9 -29.49 8.63 -4.23
C TRP A 9 -28.10 7.97 -4.33
N LEU A 10 -27.93 6.94 -5.17
CA LEU A 10 -26.63 6.35 -5.47
C LEU A 10 -25.89 7.09 -6.60
N GLU A 11 -26.54 7.99 -7.35
CA GLU A 11 -25.92 8.73 -8.46
C GLU A 11 -24.64 9.49 -8.06
N PRO A 12 -24.56 10.18 -6.90
CA PRO A 12 -23.33 10.87 -6.49
C PRO A 12 -22.13 9.93 -6.29
N ILE A 13 -22.40 8.68 -5.93
CA ILE A 13 -21.37 7.64 -5.75
C ILE A 13 -21.13 6.92 -7.08
N ALA A 14 -22.16 6.59 -7.84
CA ALA A 14 -22.06 5.82 -9.07
C ALA A 14 -21.39 6.63 -10.20
N THR A 15 -21.60 7.94 -10.26
CA THR A 15 -21.07 8.82 -11.31
C THR A 15 -19.54 8.86 -11.35
N PRO A 16 -18.81 9.11 -10.24
CA PRO A 16 -17.35 9.06 -10.25
C PRO A 16 -16.81 7.67 -10.56
N PHE A 17 -17.46 6.58 -10.10
CA PHE A 17 -17.07 5.22 -10.45
C PHE A 17 -17.23 4.93 -11.95
N ARG A 18 -18.35 5.32 -12.55
CA ARG A 18 -18.57 5.19 -14.01
C ARG A 18 -17.58 6.07 -14.80
N ALA A 19 -17.30 7.28 -14.32
CA ALA A 19 -16.32 8.17 -14.93
C ALA A 19 -14.92 7.56 -14.91
N TYR A 20 -14.51 6.97 -13.78
CA TYR A 20 -13.26 6.23 -13.66
C TYR A 20 -13.20 5.06 -14.64
N GLY A 21 -14.26 4.25 -14.71
CA GLY A 21 -14.33 3.13 -15.67
C GLY A 21 -14.14 3.57 -17.11
N ARG A 22 -14.78 4.69 -17.52
CA ARG A 22 -14.60 5.28 -18.86
C ARG A 22 -13.18 5.81 -19.08
N ALA A 23 -12.61 6.48 -18.09
CA ALA A 23 -11.24 6.99 -18.15
C ALA A 23 -10.22 5.86 -18.32
N GLN A 24 -10.37 4.78 -17.54
CA GLN A 24 -9.51 3.59 -17.58
C GLN A 24 -9.57 2.89 -18.94
N GLN A 25 -10.74 2.84 -19.58
CA GLN A 25 -10.89 2.28 -20.92
C GLN A 25 -10.29 3.17 -22.02
N ARG A 26 -10.42 4.50 -21.90
CA ARG A 26 -9.98 5.45 -22.93
C ARG A 26 -8.49 5.78 -22.85
N ARG A 27 -7.95 5.90 -21.63
CA ARG A 27 -6.56 6.27 -21.34
C ARG A 27 -6.03 5.43 -20.16
N PRO A 28 -5.79 4.13 -20.36
CA PRO A 28 -5.43 3.21 -19.28
C PRO A 28 -4.14 3.61 -18.55
N TYR A 29 -3.09 3.99 -19.28
CA TYR A 29 -1.80 4.34 -18.66
C TYR A 29 -1.87 5.60 -17.79
N VAL A 30 -2.56 6.63 -18.27
CA VAL A 30 -2.72 7.90 -17.52
C VAL A 30 -3.59 7.68 -16.29
N THR A 31 -4.70 6.97 -16.46
CA THR A 31 -5.62 6.68 -15.37
C THR A 31 -4.95 5.82 -14.30
N GLN A 32 -4.12 4.85 -14.71
CA GLN A 32 -3.32 4.05 -13.79
C GLN A 32 -2.31 4.90 -13.01
N LEU A 33 -1.57 5.77 -13.70
CA LEU A 33 -0.58 6.65 -13.07
C LEU A 33 -1.26 7.55 -12.03
N LEU A 34 -2.33 8.25 -12.41
CA LEU A 34 -3.06 9.16 -11.52
C LEU A 34 -3.67 8.42 -10.33
N SER A 35 -4.24 7.23 -10.56
CA SER A 35 -4.79 6.40 -9.49
C SER A 35 -3.70 5.95 -8.52
N SER A 36 -2.55 5.52 -9.04
CA SER A 36 -1.42 5.11 -8.22
C SER A 36 -0.91 6.27 -7.38
N LEU A 37 -0.76 7.47 -7.96
CA LEU A 37 -0.38 8.66 -7.21
C LEU A 37 -1.39 8.97 -6.10
N ALA A 38 -2.69 8.90 -6.39
CA ALA A 38 -3.73 9.09 -5.37
C ALA A 38 -3.65 8.04 -4.25
N ILE A 39 -3.51 6.75 -4.60
CA ILE A 39 -3.40 5.65 -3.63
C ILE A 39 -2.19 5.86 -2.71
N TYR A 40 -1.03 6.18 -3.28
CA TYR A 40 0.19 6.41 -2.51
C TYR A 40 0.12 7.68 -1.66
N PHE A 41 -0.50 8.75 -2.18
CA PHE A 41 -0.74 9.97 -1.42
C PHE A 41 -1.61 9.70 -0.18
N PHE A 42 -2.78 9.08 -0.37
CA PHE A 42 -3.69 8.80 0.74
C PHE A 42 -3.15 7.74 1.68
N GLY A 43 -2.44 6.74 1.16
CA GLY A 43 -1.77 5.72 1.98
C GLY A 43 -0.68 6.33 2.86
N ASP A 44 0.16 7.18 2.29
CA ASP A 44 1.21 7.88 3.01
C ASP A 44 0.63 8.85 4.06
N LEU A 45 -0.38 9.65 3.68
CA LEU A 45 -1.09 10.54 4.60
C LEU A 45 -1.72 9.78 5.77
N SER A 46 -2.35 8.63 5.50
CA SER A 46 -2.92 7.77 6.53
C SER A 46 -1.86 7.22 7.46
N ALA A 47 -0.72 6.76 6.91
CA ALA A 47 0.39 6.27 7.70
C ALA A 47 1.01 7.37 8.57
N GLN A 48 1.23 8.58 8.02
CA GLN A 48 1.75 9.72 8.80
C GLN A 48 0.80 10.16 9.92
N ARG A 49 -0.52 9.96 9.74
CA ARG A 49 -1.54 10.18 10.77
C ARG A 49 -1.67 9.06 11.80
N ILE A 50 -1.03 7.91 11.60
CA ILE A 50 -1.08 6.79 12.54
C ILE A 50 0.27 6.53 13.20
N SER A 51 1.40 6.68 12.52
CA SER A 51 2.73 6.50 13.11
C SER A 51 3.08 7.65 14.07
N PRO A 52 3.29 7.40 15.38
CA PRO A 52 4.03 8.31 16.24
C PRO A 52 5.48 8.33 15.75
N SER A 53 6.09 9.51 15.60
CA SER A 53 7.54 9.59 15.35
C SER A 53 8.27 9.16 16.62
N PRO A 54 9.08 8.08 16.61
CA PRO A 54 9.85 7.66 17.79
C PRO A 54 11.01 8.63 18.11
N THR A 55 11.34 9.55 17.20
CA THR A 55 12.54 10.39 17.32
C THR A 55 12.47 11.44 18.44
N THR A 56 11.30 11.76 18.99
CA THR A 56 11.23 12.77 20.06
C THR A 56 11.39 12.15 21.46
N SER A 57 11.06 10.88 21.64
CA SER A 57 11.11 10.24 22.97
C SER A 57 12.54 9.99 23.46
N GLU A 58 13.45 9.56 22.58
CA GLU A 58 14.84 9.27 22.97
C GLU A 58 15.74 10.51 22.99
N THR A 59 15.58 11.44 22.05
CA THR A 59 16.41 12.66 22.02
C THR A 59 16.08 13.61 23.18
N THR A 60 14.80 13.69 23.58
CA THR A 60 14.40 14.50 24.75
C THR A 60 14.85 13.85 26.07
N LYS A 61 14.76 12.52 26.19
CA LYS A 61 15.24 11.81 27.40
C LYS A 61 16.76 11.84 27.56
N ARG A 62 17.53 11.88 26.47
CA ARG A 62 19.00 11.92 26.52
C ARG A 62 19.58 13.32 26.68
N ALA A 63 18.83 14.36 26.30
CA ALA A 63 19.24 15.76 26.45
C ALA A 63 18.84 16.38 27.81
N THR A 64 17.81 15.85 28.47
CA THR A 64 17.28 16.39 29.72
C THR A 64 17.59 15.44 30.86
N GLY A 65 18.81 15.52 31.39
CA GLY A 65 19.12 14.90 32.67
C GLY A 65 18.63 15.82 33.79
N GLU A 66 17.37 15.74 34.21
CA GLU A 66 16.93 16.28 35.51
C GLU A 66 15.53 15.84 35.92
N ASN A 67 15.36 15.80 37.25
CA ASN A 67 14.19 15.36 38.01
C ASN A 67 12.97 16.26 37.79
N ASN A 68 11.79 15.67 38.06
CA ASN A 68 10.45 16.25 38.13
C ASN A 68 10.36 17.75 38.44
N GLU A 69 9.48 18.47 37.71
CA GLU A 69 8.37 19.29 38.25
C GLU A 69 7.57 19.93 37.10
N ASP A 70 6.24 19.82 37.21
CA ASP A 70 5.17 20.57 36.51
C ASP A 70 5.51 21.20 35.14
N GLY A 71 5.20 20.47 34.06
CA GLY A 71 5.23 20.99 32.70
C GLY A 71 4.08 20.40 31.89
N ASP A 72 3.20 21.28 31.41
CA ASP A 72 2.14 21.00 30.43
C ASP A 72 2.65 19.97 29.40
N GLU A 73 2.01 18.80 29.32
CA GLU A 73 2.42 17.69 28.46
C GLU A 73 2.20 18.14 27.01
N GLN A 74 3.19 18.83 26.44
CA GLN A 74 3.17 19.32 25.07
C GLN A 74 3.12 18.12 24.15
N ILE A 75 1.92 17.76 23.71
CA ILE A 75 1.69 16.79 22.64
C ILE A 75 2.56 17.25 21.47
N PRO A 76 3.60 16.50 21.08
CA PRO A 76 4.52 16.95 20.04
C PRO A 76 3.71 17.23 18.77
N GLU A 77 3.77 18.47 18.28
CA GLU A 77 3.03 18.86 17.09
C GLU A 77 3.38 17.90 15.95
N ARG A 78 2.37 17.17 15.49
CA ARG A 78 2.51 16.14 14.46
C ARG A 78 2.78 16.81 13.12
N LYS A 79 4.05 17.12 12.85
CA LYS A 79 4.44 17.81 11.63
C LYS A 79 4.40 16.86 10.45
N TRP A 80 3.57 17.19 9.46
CA TRP A 80 3.51 16.50 8.18
C TRP A 80 4.89 16.52 7.51
N ASP A 81 5.37 15.37 7.03
CA ASP A 81 6.61 15.21 6.28
C ASP A 81 6.30 15.16 4.76
N PRO A 82 6.39 16.31 4.05
CA PRO A 82 6.15 16.35 2.61
C PRO A 82 7.23 15.62 1.80
N ALA A 83 8.45 15.48 2.34
CA ALA A 83 9.52 14.75 1.66
C ALA A 83 9.21 13.24 1.64
N ARG A 84 8.68 12.70 2.74
CA ARG A 84 8.16 11.32 2.78
C ARG A 84 7.04 11.09 1.78
N THR A 85 6.08 12.02 1.70
CA THR A 85 5.00 11.96 0.70
C THR A 85 5.55 12.00 -0.73
N GLY A 86 6.53 12.88 -1.01
CA GLY A 86 7.19 12.94 -2.31
C GLY A 86 7.86 11.63 -2.71
N ARG A 87 8.55 10.97 -1.78
CA ARG A 87 9.15 9.64 -2.01
C ARG A 87 8.10 8.57 -2.31
N ALA A 88 7.01 8.55 -1.53
CA ALA A 88 5.90 7.61 -1.76
C ALA A 88 5.29 7.80 -3.16
N LEU A 89 5.07 9.05 -3.58
CA LEU A 89 4.57 9.37 -4.92
C LEU A 89 5.53 8.92 -6.02
N LEU A 90 6.84 9.09 -5.85
CA LEU A 90 7.84 8.61 -6.81
C LEU A 90 7.83 7.08 -6.92
N ILE A 91 7.80 6.38 -5.79
CA ILE A 91 7.76 4.90 -5.74
C ILE A 91 6.51 4.38 -6.46
N GLY A 92 5.35 4.95 -6.17
CA GLY A 92 4.08 4.58 -6.79
C GLY A 92 4.00 4.96 -8.26
N GLY A 93 4.49 6.15 -8.63
CA GLY A 93 4.51 6.64 -10.00
C GLY A 93 5.32 5.73 -10.93
N ILE A 94 6.55 5.41 -10.54
CA ILE A 94 7.46 4.55 -11.32
C ILE A 94 6.91 3.12 -11.46
N SER A 95 6.34 2.57 -10.38
CA SER A 95 5.81 1.20 -10.41
C SER A 95 4.43 1.06 -11.05
N SER A 96 3.70 2.16 -11.25
CA SER A 96 2.33 2.13 -11.78
C SER A 96 2.20 1.44 -13.14
N ILE A 97 3.10 1.77 -14.08
CA ILE A 97 3.08 1.24 -15.45
C ILE A 97 3.55 -0.23 -15.50
N PRO A 98 4.69 -0.62 -14.90
CA PRO A 98 5.10 -2.02 -14.83
C PRO A 98 4.03 -2.91 -14.17
N SER A 99 3.44 -2.44 -13.06
CA SER A 99 2.37 -3.18 -12.36
C SER A 99 1.17 -3.39 -13.27
N TYR A 100 0.73 -2.34 -13.98
CA TYR A 100 -0.39 -2.45 -14.91
C TYR A 100 -0.12 -3.43 -16.06
N ARG A 101 1.08 -3.38 -16.65
CA ARG A 101 1.48 -4.33 -17.70
C ARG A 101 1.50 -5.77 -17.17
N TRP A 102 1.97 -5.99 -15.95
CA TRP A 102 1.94 -7.31 -15.31
C TRP A 102 0.51 -7.82 -15.16
N PHE A 103 -0.40 -7.02 -14.59
CA PHE A 103 -1.79 -7.43 -14.40
C PHE A 103 -2.55 -7.63 -15.72
N LEU A 104 -2.24 -6.87 -16.77
CA LEU A 104 -2.76 -7.10 -18.12
C LEU A 104 -2.29 -8.46 -18.67
N TRP A 105 -0.98 -8.73 -18.59
CA TRP A 105 -0.41 -9.99 -19.04
C TRP A 105 -1.02 -11.16 -18.27
N LEU A 106 -1.04 -11.10 -16.94
CA LEU A 106 -1.61 -12.13 -16.07
C LEU A 106 -3.11 -12.34 -16.33
N GLY A 107 -3.85 -11.28 -16.66
CA GLY A 107 -5.25 -11.34 -17.05
C GLY A 107 -5.47 -12.14 -18.34
N ASN A 108 -4.59 -11.98 -19.32
CA ASN A 108 -4.66 -12.61 -20.64
C ASN A 108 -3.98 -13.98 -20.72
N SER A 109 -3.12 -14.31 -19.76
CA SER A 109 -2.46 -15.62 -19.64
C SER A 109 -3.29 -16.61 -18.79
N PHE A 110 -2.97 -17.90 -18.87
CA PHE A 110 -3.55 -18.95 -18.00
C PHE A 110 -5.09 -19.01 -17.99
N ASN A 111 -5.73 -18.82 -19.15
CA ASN A 111 -7.18 -18.90 -19.33
C ASN A 111 -7.60 -20.33 -19.73
N TYR A 112 -7.72 -21.20 -18.73
CA TYR A 112 -8.18 -22.59 -18.89
C TYR A 112 -9.71 -22.69 -18.91
N SER A 113 -10.22 -23.84 -19.36
CA SER A 113 -11.67 -24.14 -19.32
C SER A 113 -12.23 -24.08 -17.89
N SER A 114 -11.45 -24.53 -16.89
CA SER A 114 -11.80 -24.37 -15.47
C SER A 114 -11.47 -22.97 -14.96
N LYS A 115 -12.50 -22.27 -14.48
CA LYS A 115 -12.36 -20.94 -13.83
C LYS A 115 -11.51 -21.00 -12.57
N LEU A 116 -11.67 -22.06 -11.76
CA LEU A 116 -10.90 -22.23 -10.53
C LEU A 116 -9.43 -22.48 -10.83
N LEU A 117 -9.12 -23.32 -11.82
CA LEU A 117 -7.73 -23.57 -12.23
C LEU A 117 -7.08 -22.29 -12.74
N SER A 118 -7.77 -21.56 -13.62
CA SER A 118 -7.29 -20.27 -14.15
C SER A 118 -7.00 -19.28 -13.03
N LEU A 119 -7.90 -19.15 -12.07
CA LEU A 119 -7.73 -18.24 -10.94
C LEU A 119 -6.56 -18.66 -10.05
N SER A 120 -6.50 -19.93 -9.65
CA SER A 120 -5.43 -20.45 -8.79
C SER A 120 -4.05 -20.32 -9.43
N THR A 121 -3.93 -20.62 -10.73
CA THR A 121 -2.66 -20.42 -11.46
C THR A 121 -2.27 -18.95 -11.52
N LYS A 122 -3.21 -18.04 -11.78
CA LYS A 122 -2.93 -16.59 -11.79
C LYS A 122 -2.48 -16.09 -10.42
N VAL A 123 -3.16 -16.51 -9.35
CA VAL A 123 -2.77 -16.17 -7.97
C VAL A 123 -1.36 -16.69 -7.69
N PHE A 124 -1.08 -17.95 -8.02
CA PHE A 124 0.23 -18.56 -7.79
C PHE A 124 1.35 -17.82 -8.54
N VAL A 125 1.16 -17.56 -9.84
CA VAL A 125 2.13 -16.83 -10.67
C VAL A 125 2.34 -15.41 -10.14
N ASN A 126 1.28 -14.75 -9.67
CA ASN A 126 1.40 -13.44 -9.04
C ASN A 126 2.23 -13.48 -7.75
N GLN A 127 1.96 -14.46 -6.88
CA GLN A 127 2.65 -14.61 -5.61
C GLN A 127 4.14 -14.97 -5.77
N VAL A 128 4.49 -15.80 -6.74
CA VAL A 128 5.88 -16.25 -6.94
C VAL A 128 6.69 -15.31 -7.84
N GLY A 129 6.04 -14.64 -8.80
CA GLY A 129 6.71 -13.72 -9.71
C GLY A 129 6.66 -12.27 -9.24
N PHE A 130 5.46 -11.68 -9.23
CA PHE A 130 5.30 -10.25 -9.02
C PHE A 130 5.60 -9.81 -7.60
N THR A 131 4.99 -10.46 -6.62
CA THR A 131 5.09 -10.06 -5.21
C THR A 131 6.54 -9.93 -4.72
N PRO A 132 7.45 -10.91 -4.93
CA PRO A 132 8.84 -10.77 -4.50
C PRO A 132 9.59 -9.69 -5.27
N ILE A 133 9.41 -9.59 -6.60
CA ILE A 133 10.07 -8.56 -7.42
C ILE A 133 9.63 -7.17 -6.99
N PHE A 134 8.32 -6.97 -6.81
CA PHE A 134 7.75 -5.71 -6.37
C PHE A 134 8.21 -5.34 -4.96
N ASN A 135 8.26 -6.29 -4.03
CA ASN A 135 8.76 -6.05 -2.67
C ASN A 135 10.23 -5.65 -2.68
N CYS A 136 11.09 -6.34 -3.46
CA CYS A 136 12.49 -5.95 -3.64
C CYS A 136 12.60 -4.52 -4.14
N TYR A 137 11.87 -4.16 -5.21
CA TYR A 137 11.83 -2.81 -5.74
C TYR A 137 11.38 -1.79 -4.69
N PHE A 138 10.28 -2.08 -3.99
CA PHE A 138 9.66 -1.15 -3.03
C PHE A 138 10.61 -0.86 -1.87
N PHE A 139 11.16 -1.88 -1.22
CA PHE A 139 12.08 -1.70 -0.09
C PHE A 139 13.44 -1.13 -0.53
N ALA A 140 13.93 -1.50 -1.71
CA ALA A 140 15.16 -0.94 -2.23
C ALA A 140 15.01 0.56 -2.54
N MET A 141 13.95 0.94 -3.26
CA MET A 141 13.66 2.33 -3.60
C MET A 141 13.39 3.17 -2.35
N GLN A 142 12.60 2.65 -1.40
CA GLN A 142 12.34 3.32 -0.13
C GLN A 142 13.64 3.60 0.64
N SER A 143 14.56 2.63 0.68
CA SER A 143 15.85 2.77 1.38
C SER A 143 16.77 3.75 0.64
N ALA A 144 16.87 3.64 -0.69
CA ALA A 144 17.67 4.52 -1.52
C ALA A 144 17.22 5.99 -1.41
N LEU A 145 15.91 6.24 -1.46
CA LEU A 145 15.34 7.59 -1.34
C LEU A 145 15.46 8.18 0.07
N THR A 146 15.78 7.36 1.07
CA THR A 146 16.07 7.80 2.44
C THR A 146 17.57 8.06 2.66
N GLY A 147 18.40 7.83 1.64
CA GLY A 147 19.85 8.08 1.68
C GLY A 147 20.69 6.91 2.18
N ALA A 148 20.13 5.69 2.24
CA ALA A 148 20.87 4.51 2.67
C ALA A 148 21.98 4.13 1.66
N THR A 149 23.07 3.57 2.16
CA THR A 149 24.16 3.05 1.34
C THR A 149 23.73 1.78 0.58
N PRO A 150 24.40 1.41 -0.53
CA PRO A 150 24.09 0.18 -1.26
C PRO A 150 24.11 -1.09 -0.39
N ALA A 151 25.04 -1.17 0.57
CA ALA A 151 25.14 -2.31 1.48
C ALA A 151 23.92 -2.40 2.43
N GLU A 152 23.48 -1.27 2.97
CA GLU A 152 22.29 -1.19 3.83
C GLU A 152 21.01 -1.51 3.07
N ILE A 153 20.91 -1.04 1.82
CA ILE A 153 19.79 -1.36 0.93
C ILE A 153 19.69 -2.87 0.73
N VAL A 154 20.80 -3.52 0.36
CA VAL A 154 20.84 -4.98 0.14
C VAL A 154 20.49 -5.73 1.41
N LYS A 155 21.05 -5.32 2.56
CA LYS A 155 20.73 -5.93 3.86
C LYS A 155 19.24 -5.81 4.17
N ARG A 156 18.67 -4.61 4.05
CA ARG A 156 17.24 -4.39 4.32
C ARG A 156 16.34 -5.21 3.42
N VAL A 157 16.66 -5.30 2.14
CA VAL A 157 15.90 -6.13 1.18
C VAL A 157 15.97 -7.60 1.58
N LYS A 158 17.15 -8.13 1.91
CA LYS A 158 17.32 -9.52 2.35
C LYS A 158 16.52 -9.85 3.61
N ASP A 159 16.48 -8.92 4.56
CA ASP A 159 15.82 -9.15 5.85
C ASP A 159 14.29 -9.00 5.75
N THR A 160 13.82 -8.01 4.99
CA THR A 160 12.39 -7.64 4.95
C THR A 160 11.57 -8.37 3.89
N VAL A 161 12.15 -8.69 2.73
CA VAL A 161 11.38 -9.26 1.61
C VAL A 161 10.80 -10.64 1.94
N PRO A 162 11.54 -11.60 2.54
CA PRO A 162 11.00 -12.91 2.87
C PRO A 162 9.82 -12.81 3.85
N VAL A 163 9.98 -11.99 4.90
CA VAL A 163 8.93 -11.76 5.91
C VAL A 163 7.70 -11.13 5.26
N SER A 164 7.90 -10.08 4.45
CA SER A 164 6.81 -9.40 3.72
C SER A 164 6.10 -10.34 2.75
N TRP A 165 6.83 -11.22 2.07
CA TRP A 165 6.27 -12.21 1.14
C TRP A 165 5.42 -13.26 1.85
N VAL A 166 5.91 -13.85 2.95
CA VAL A 166 5.14 -14.82 3.75
C VAL A 166 3.87 -14.19 4.30
N ASN A 167 3.97 -12.97 4.83
CA ASN A 167 2.81 -12.23 5.31
C ASN A 167 1.84 -11.88 4.18
N SER A 168 2.36 -11.59 2.98
CA SER A 168 1.52 -11.35 1.81
C SER A 168 0.73 -12.60 1.40
N CYS A 169 1.34 -13.79 1.48
CA CYS A 169 0.66 -15.07 1.20
C CYS A 169 -0.51 -15.37 2.13
N LYS A 170 -0.62 -14.74 3.31
CA LYS A 170 -1.74 -14.94 4.24
C LYS A 170 -3.03 -14.25 3.80
N ILE A 171 -2.91 -13.10 3.12
CA ILE A 171 -4.06 -12.21 2.84
C ILE A 171 -4.31 -12.07 1.33
N TRP A 172 -3.25 -11.89 0.54
CA TRP A 172 -3.39 -11.58 -0.88
C TRP A 172 -4.03 -12.68 -1.72
N PRO A 173 -3.88 -13.99 -1.43
CA PRO A 173 -4.64 -15.02 -2.16
C PRO A 173 -6.16 -14.84 -2.04
N ALA A 174 -6.66 -14.56 -0.84
CA ALA A 174 -8.08 -14.30 -0.62
C ALA A 174 -8.54 -13.01 -1.31
N VAL A 175 -7.76 -11.93 -1.18
CA VAL A 175 -8.03 -10.64 -1.85
C VAL A 175 -8.05 -10.80 -3.37
N THR A 176 -7.11 -11.57 -3.92
CA THR A 176 -7.01 -11.83 -5.36
C THR A 176 -8.18 -12.67 -5.82
N ALA A 177 -8.52 -13.75 -5.11
CA ALA A 177 -9.69 -14.57 -5.42
C ALA A 177 -10.98 -13.74 -5.44
N PHE A 178 -11.18 -12.89 -4.43
CA PHE A 178 -12.31 -11.98 -4.36
C PHE A 178 -12.31 -10.98 -5.54
N SER A 179 -11.18 -10.35 -5.81
CA SER A 179 -11.01 -9.37 -6.90
C SER A 179 -11.36 -9.96 -8.27
N PHE A 180 -10.88 -11.17 -8.56
CA PHE A 180 -11.18 -11.83 -9.84
C PHE A 180 -12.63 -12.32 -9.94
N THR A 181 -13.27 -12.62 -8.81
CA THR A 181 -14.64 -13.15 -8.78
C THR A 181 -15.69 -12.04 -8.83
N PHE A 182 -15.51 -10.96 -8.07
CA PHE A 182 -16.55 -9.95 -7.85
C PHE A 182 -16.20 -8.57 -8.43
N VAL A 183 -14.92 -8.27 -8.67
CA VAL A 183 -14.50 -6.94 -9.11
C VAL A 183 -14.28 -6.92 -10.62
N PRO A 184 -15.00 -6.06 -11.38
CA PRO A 184 -14.76 -5.88 -12.81
C PRO A 184 -13.32 -5.42 -13.07
N PHE A 185 -12.72 -5.89 -14.17
CA PHE A 185 -11.30 -5.70 -14.49
C PHE A 185 -10.82 -4.25 -14.31
N GLN A 186 -11.60 -3.28 -14.78
CA GLN A 186 -11.29 -1.85 -14.72
C GLN A 186 -11.13 -1.32 -13.29
N TYR A 187 -11.79 -1.91 -12.29
CA TYR A 187 -11.77 -1.45 -10.89
C TYR A 187 -10.76 -2.21 -10.02
N ARG A 188 -10.18 -3.30 -10.52
CA ARG A 188 -9.30 -4.17 -9.73
C ARG A 188 -8.08 -3.43 -9.18
N SER A 189 -7.53 -2.46 -9.91
CA SER A 189 -6.39 -1.67 -9.43
C SER A 189 -6.75 -0.74 -8.27
N ILE A 190 -7.93 -0.10 -8.30
CA ILE A 190 -8.39 0.73 -7.17
C ILE A 190 -8.69 -0.16 -5.97
N PHE A 191 -9.39 -1.28 -6.19
CA PHE A 191 -9.68 -2.25 -5.14
C PHE A 191 -8.40 -2.74 -4.45
N ALA A 192 -7.42 -3.18 -5.21
CA ALA A 192 -6.11 -3.59 -4.69
C ALA A 192 -5.41 -2.44 -3.96
N GLY A 193 -5.50 -1.21 -4.48
CA GLY A 193 -4.96 -0.01 -3.85
C GLY A 193 -5.55 0.28 -2.48
N VAL A 194 -6.88 0.18 -2.32
CA VAL A 194 -7.55 0.38 -1.03
C VAL A 194 -7.11 -0.66 -0.01
N ILE A 195 -7.05 -1.93 -0.41
CA ILE A 195 -6.55 -3.01 0.46
C ILE A 195 -5.07 -2.77 0.82
N ALA A 196 -4.27 -2.30 -0.13
CA ALA A 196 -2.86 -1.97 0.11
C ALA A 196 -2.70 -0.83 1.14
N ILE A 197 -3.56 0.19 1.12
CA ILE A 197 -3.56 1.25 2.14
C ILE A 197 -3.82 0.64 3.53
N GLY A 198 -4.86 -0.19 3.66
CA GLY A 198 -5.16 -0.89 4.91
C GLY A 198 -4.02 -1.81 5.37
N TRP A 199 -3.34 -2.45 4.42
CA TRP A 199 -2.16 -3.27 4.68
C TRP A 199 -0.97 -2.47 5.22
N GLN A 200 -0.69 -1.29 4.65
CA GLN A 200 0.38 -0.40 5.15
C GLN A 200 0.09 0.04 6.58
N THR A 201 -1.17 0.35 6.90
CA THR A 201 -1.59 0.65 8.28
C THR A 201 -1.41 -0.55 9.20
N TYR A 202 -1.86 -1.74 8.79
CA TYR A 202 -1.73 -2.97 9.58
C TYR A 202 -0.28 -3.30 9.91
N LEU A 203 0.63 -3.23 8.92
CA LEU A 203 2.06 -3.47 9.14
C LEU A 203 2.67 -2.43 10.09
N SER A 204 2.27 -1.16 9.98
CA SER A 204 2.72 -0.13 10.93
C SER A 204 2.30 -0.46 12.36
N LEU A 205 1.07 -0.92 12.57
CA LEU A 205 0.57 -1.30 13.90
C LEU A 205 1.23 -2.57 14.43
N LEU A 206 1.47 -3.55 13.56
CA LEU A 206 2.15 -4.80 13.94
C LEU A 206 3.60 -4.53 14.35
N ASN A 207 4.32 -3.72 13.58
CA ASN A 207 5.70 -3.32 13.90
C ASN A 207 5.78 -2.56 15.22
N GLN A 208 4.79 -1.68 15.51
CA GLN A 208 4.72 -0.97 16.80
C GLN A 208 4.47 -1.92 17.97
N ARG A 209 3.56 -2.88 17.81
CA ARG A 209 3.27 -3.88 18.86
C ARG A 209 4.47 -4.79 19.13
N ALA A 210 5.20 -5.19 18.09
CA ALA A 210 6.42 -5.97 18.24
C ALA A 210 7.48 -5.20 19.04
N ALA A 211 7.75 -3.94 18.68
CA ALA A 211 8.69 -3.08 19.41
C ALA A 211 8.29 -2.87 20.88
N ALA A 212 7.00 -2.67 21.17
CA ALA A 212 6.52 -2.50 22.53
C ALA A 212 6.63 -3.77 23.40
N MET A 213 6.53 -4.96 22.79
CA MET A 213 6.74 -6.22 23.50
C MET A 213 8.23 -6.46 23.79
N GLU A 214 9.11 -6.15 22.84
CA GLU A 214 10.58 -6.22 23.03
C GLU A 214 11.06 -5.28 24.15
N GLU A 215 10.46 -4.10 24.30
CA GLU A 215 10.74 -3.18 25.43
C GLU A 215 10.23 -3.69 26.78
N SER A 216 9.20 -4.55 26.81
CA SER A 216 8.65 -5.11 28.05
C SER A 216 9.36 -6.38 28.54
N GLU A 217 10.12 -7.03 27.66
CA GLU A 217 10.93 -8.22 27.98
C GLU A 217 12.37 -7.88 28.39
N HIS A 218 12.80 -6.62 28.24
CA HIS A 218 14.12 -6.11 28.64
C HIS A 218 14.06 -5.21 29.89
#